data_AF-W1VG14-F1
#
_entry.id   AF-W1VG14-F1
#
_cell.length_a   1.000
_cell.length_b   1.000
_cell.length_c   1.000
_cell.angle_alpha   90.00
_cell.angle_beta   90.00
_cell.angle_gamma   90.00
#
_symmetry.space_group_name_H-M   'P 1'
#
loop_
_entity.id
_entity.type
_entity.pdbx_description
1 polymer ?
#
loop_
_entity_poly.entity_id
_entity_poly.type
_entity_poly.pdbx_seq_one_letter_code
_entity_poly.pdbx_strand_id
1 'polypeptide(L)'
;EAAAPTHEAAPHEDAMQEDRAGQAQERTDQPVPGGEDGVPGPAQRPLSELSAPTSHAHPSGRPGEAVLEEALARWREELVDLGGVASLDDITLLEGVVDLTAAHPSGLAQLYAGRPTHLSSLVRERSALGVARQSLREVAGRTDLLARQFGVAPVYLALGVASWSEAVPTTDADDPGLAEQAEPLDVAEPAESAGDQGEQAQAAAAGLTRTINAPVLLRPVRLASTGGDAALTLGPSIEVNPVVTRALRSAGCRTDVDAVARASLSELGFTPRAALTRLGSLGRQFLPDFEIHERLVVGAFVHPGQALVEDFDATIERARASALVAALAGDPDAQAALALPLEQADGVDRDPALERGVGDLDVAQLDAVEAVSTGASLLLDAPPGSDVVDTLAAVLADAAASGRTVLHVPATGADGHAVAQALREQGLGDLVVDLTEDAGWRLHAAQSIKNSLGVEPPVLDVTGILGLRERLGEVRERLTSSLEALHVPRQPWGVSAYEALQHLAEFTTGRSRSRTGARVEWGMLERLDEEGLDQARTLLHRAHALELLTPSTASSAWNGVTVAD
;
A
#
# COMPACT_ATOMS: atom_id res chain seq x y z
N GLU A 1 -10.73 -56.58 -16.55
CA GLU A 1 -9.76 -57.17 -15.60
C GLU A 1 -9.17 -56.01 -14.82
N ALA A 2 -9.18 -55.90 -13.49
CA ALA A 2 -9.31 -56.82 -12.37
C ALA A 2 -10.08 -56.08 -11.24
N ALA A 3 -11.14 -56.63 -10.63
CA ALA A 3 -11.18 -57.59 -9.52
C ALA A 3 -10.71 -57.02 -8.16
N ALA A 4 -11.68 -56.76 -7.28
CA ALA A 4 -11.54 -56.70 -5.82
C ALA A 4 -11.26 -58.12 -5.25
N PRO A 5 -10.90 -58.27 -3.96
CA PRO A 5 -11.95 -58.43 -2.94
C PRO A 5 -11.62 -57.89 -1.51
N THR A 6 -12.65 -57.99 -0.67
CA THR A 6 -12.94 -57.52 0.70
C THR A 6 -12.62 -58.51 1.84
N HIS A 7 -12.73 -57.98 3.09
CA HIS A 7 -12.94 -58.63 4.42
C HIS A 7 -11.68 -59.16 5.15
N GLU A 8 -11.49 -59.10 6.49
CA GLU A 8 -12.44 -59.08 7.63
C GLU A 8 -11.74 -58.77 8.99
N ALA A 9 -12.56 -58.33 9.98
CA ALA A 9 -12.57 -58.65 11.43
C ALA A 9 -11.51 -58.14 12.46
N ALA A 10 -12.04 -57.51 13.52
CA ALA A 10 -11.44 -57.23 14.85
C ALA A 10 -11.43 -58.50 15.76
N PRO A 11 -10.88 -58.48 17.00
CA PRO A 11 -11.66 -57.97 18.16
C PRO A 11 -10.86 -57.40 19.38
N HIS A 12 -11.68 -56.97 20.36
CA HIS A 12 -11.56 -56.45 21.73
C HIS A 12 -10.54 -57.01 22.75
N GLU A 13 -10.34 -56.18 23.80
CA GLU A 13 -10.35 -56.45 25.28
C GLU A 13 -9.10 -55.86 25.99
N ASP A 14 -9.08 -55.41 27.25
CA ASP A 14 -10.02 -54.82 28.22
C ASP A 14 -9.18 -54.41 29.47
N ALA A 15 -9.72 -53.51 30.30
CA ALA A 15 -9.58 -53.42 31.76
C ALA A 15 -8.36 -52.80 32.53
N MET A 16 -8.79 -51.89 33.44
CA MET A 16 -8.37 -51.57 34.83
C MET A 16 -7.15 -50.66 35.08
N GLN A 17 -7.34 -49.40 35.55
CA GLN A 17 -7.68 -48.93 36.92
C GLN A 17 -6.56 -49.14 37.97
N GLU A 18 -5.98 -48.04 38.46
CA GLU A 18 -6.02 -47.72 39.89
C GLU A 18 -5.64 -46.26 40.20
N ASP A 19 -6.24 -45.80 41.28
CA ASP A 19 -6.40 -44.46 41.83
C ASP A 19 -5.33 -44.20 42.91
N ARG A 20 -4.81 -42.97 43.04
CA ARG A 20 -4.46 -42.37 44.36
C ARG A 20 -3.92 -40.94 44.28
N ALA A 21 -4.61 -40.09 45.03
CA ALA A 21 -4.25 -38.74 45.45
C ALA A 21 -2.92 -38.66 46.23
N GLY A 22 -2.28 -37.48 46.20
CA GLY A 22 -1.34 -37.09 47.25
C GLY A 22 -0.35 -35.97 46.92
N GLN A 23 -0.68 -34.78 47.41
CA GLN A 23 0.24 -33.81 48.05
C GLN A 23 1.06 -32.85 47.18
N ALA A 24 0.61 -31.60 47.27
CA ALA A 24 1.41 -30.39 47.14
C ALA A 24 2.59 -30.41 48.13
N GLN A 25 3.75 -29.96 47.66
CA GLN A 25 4.84 -29.57 48.53
C GLN A 25 5.59 -28.39 47.93
N GLU A 26 5.39 -27.24 48.58
CA GLU A 26 6.24 -26.07 48.51
C GLU A 26 7.70 -26.46 48.75
N ARG A 27 8.58 -25.98 47.87
CA ARG A 27 10.02 -25.88 48.15
C ARG A 27 10.49 -24.48 47.78
N THR A 28 10.52 -23.63 48.78
CA THR A 28 11.50 -22.58 48.93
C THR A 28 12.88 -23.22 49.14
N ASP A 29 13.87 -22.86 48.33
CA ASP A 29 15.22 -22.65 48.85
C ASP A 29 16.09 -21.76 47.94
N GLN A 30 17.00 -21.07 48.61
CA GLN A 30 17.82 -19.92 48.22
C GLN A 30 19.03 -20.24 47.31
N PRO A 31 19.80 -19.22 46.84
CA PRO A 31 20.68 -19.31 45.67
C PRO A 31 22.07 -19.88 46.00
N VAL A 32 22.72 -20.46 44.99
CA VAL A 32 24.14 -20.86 45.02
C VAL A 32 24.97 -19.82 44.23
N PRO A 33 26.12 -19.35 44.74
CA PRO A 33 26.92 -18.30 44.12
C PRO A 33 28.04 -18.83 43.21
N GLY A 34 28.42 -18.00 42.24
CA GLY A 34 29.80 -17.90 41.75
C GLY A 34 30.17 -18.69 40.49
N GLY A 35 30.51 -17.96 39.43
CA GLY A 35 31.11 -18.50 38.20
C GLY A 35 31.15 -17.44 37.11
N GLU A 36 31.94 -16.38 37.34
CA GLU A 36 32.25 -15.35 36.34
C GLU A 36 33.19 -15.94 35.28
N ASP A 37 32.74 -15.94 34.02
CA ASP A 37 33.60 -15.82 32.84
C ASP A 37 32.74 -15.20 31.72
N GLY A 38 32.76 -13.86 31.68
CA GLY A 38 31.98 -13.05 30.76
C GLY A 38 32.63 -12.98 29.37
N VAL A 39 31.92 -13.48 28.36
CA VAL A 39 32.07 -13.07 26.97
C VAL A 39 31.25 -11.77 26.80
N PRO A 40 31.81 -10.66 26.27
CA PRO A 40 31.05 -9.43 26.11
C PRO A 40 30.04 -9.60 24.97
N GLY A 41 28.76 -9.70 25.31
CA GLY A 41 27.67 -9.55 24.34
C GLY A 41 27.64 -8.13 23.76
N PRO A 42 27.07 -7.94 22.56
CA PRO A 42 27.03 -6.63 21.92
C PRO A 42 26.31 -5.64 22.84
N ALA A 43 26.89 -4.46 22.98
CA ALA A 43 26.46 -3.44 23.90
C ALA A 43 25.01 -3.03 23.61
N GLN A 44 24.08 -3.53 24.42
CA GLN A 44 22.73 -2.99 24.49
C GLN A 44 22.86 -1.56 25.03
N ARG A 45 22.78 -0.57 24.13
CA ARG A 45 22.58 0.82 24.54
C ARG A 45 21.29 0.85 25.37
N PRO A 46 21.28 1.43 26.58
CA PRO A 46 20.05 1.55 27.33
C PRO A 46 19.05 2.35 26.48
N LEU A 47 17.84 1.80 26.34
CA LEU A 47 16.64 2.46 25.84
C LEU A 47 16.45 3.76 26.64
N SER A 48 17.11 4.81 26.17
CA SER A 48 16.70 6.17 26.50
C SER A 48 15.32 6.29 25.86
N GLU A 49 14.30 6.47 26.69
CA GLU A 49 12.94 6.76 26.26
C GLU A 49 13.00 7.80 25.15
N LEU A 50 12.90 7.34 23.90
CA LEU A 50 12.61 8.18 22.75
C LEU A 50 11.17 8.64 22.97
N SER A 51 11.05 9.66 23.79
CA SER A 51 9.85 10.48 23.89
C SER A 51 9.46 10.81 22.45
N ALA A 52 8.23 10.46 22.07
CA ALA A 52 7.64 10.98 20.83
C ALA A 52 7.97 12.48 20.75
N PRO A 53 8.38 13.00 19.58
CA PRO A 53 8.76 14.40 19.46
C PRO A 53 7.62 15.22 20.05
N THR A 54 7.89 15.82 21.20
CA THR A 54 6.87 16.59 21.91
C THR A 54 6.64 17.78 21.01
N SER A 55 5.45 17.85 20.41
CA SER A 55 5.03 18.97 19.58
C SER A 55 5.17 20.23 20.42
N HIS A 56 6.30 20.93 20.23
CA HIS A 56 6.54 22.21 20.87
C HIS A 56 5.63 23.20 20.15
N ALA A 57 4.46 23.46 20.74
CA ALA A 57 3.57 24.53 20.32
C ALA A 57 4.38 25.78 19.98
N HIS A 58 4.42 26.12 18.68
CA HIS A 58 5.18 27.24 18.19
C HIS A 58 4.49 28.55 18.62
N PRO A 59 5.24 29.57 19.08
CA PRO A 59 4.67 30.88 19.32
C PRO A 59 4.22 31.47 17.98
N SER A 60 2.96 31.89 17.91
CA SER A 60 2.29 32.46 16.74
C SER A 60 3.03 33.70 16.22
N GLY A 61 3.28 33.74 14.91
CA GLY A 61 3.86 34.89 14.20
C GLY A 61 5.22 34.68 13.53
N ARG A 62 5.62 33.44 13.20
CA ARG A 62 6.88 33.17 12.45
C ARG A 62 6.66 33.19 10.93
N PRO A 63 7.67 33.58 10.13
CA PRO A 63 7.59 33.54 8.66
C PRO A 63 7.23 32.14 8.10
N GLY A 64 7.59 31.05 8.80
CA GLY A 64 7.20 29.68 8.43
C GLY A 64 5.69 29.41 8.53
N GLU A 65 4.97 30.10 9.42
CA GLU A 65 3.51 29.95 9.56
C GLU A 65 2.79 30.47 8.31
N ALA A 66 3.23 31.58 7.73
CA ALA A 66 2.64 32.11 6.50
C ALA A 66 2.88 31.18 5.29
N VAL A 67 4.08 30.61 5.17
CA VAL A 67 4.42 29.63 4.11
C VAL A 67 3.56 28.37 4.25
N LEU A 68 3.36 27.90 5.48
CA LEU A 68 2.49 26.76 5.77
C LEU A 68 1.03 27.04 5.41
N GLU A 69 0.49 28.20 5.78
CA GLU A 69 -0.89 28.56 5.42
C GLU A 69 -1.11 28.65 3.91
N GLU A 70 -0.17 29.25 3.18
CA GLU A 70 -0.22 29.33 1.72
C GLU A 70 -0.17 27.93 1.08
N ALA A 71 0.70 27.05 1.59
CA ALA A 71 0.79 25.67 1.11
C ALA A 71 -0.50 24.87 1.40
N LEU A 72 -1.07 24.99 2.61
CA LEU A 72 -2.31 24.30 2.98
C LEU A 72 -3.50 24.76 2.13
N ALA A 73 -3.61 26.07 1.88
CA ALA A 73 -4.65 26.63 1.03
C ALA A 73 -4.52 26.10 -0.41
N ARG A 74 -3.30 26.11 -0.97
CA ARG A 74 -3.03 25.57 -2.30
C ARG A 74 -3.34 24.07 -2.41
N TRP A 75 -2.90 23.25 -1.45
CA TRP A 75 -3.18 21.82 -1.48
C TRP A 75 -4.68 21.52 -1.36
N ARG A 76 -5.41 22.32 -0.59
CA ARG A 76 -6.87 22.23 -0.53
C ARG A 76 -7.52 22.55 -1.88
N GLU A 77 -7.06 23.60 -2.56
CA GLU A 77 -7.54 23.98 -3.89
C GLU A 77 -7.25 22.87 -4.91
N GLU A 78 -6.03 22.35 -4.94
CA GLU A 78 -5.64 21.21 -5.78
C GLU A 78 -6.50 19.95 -5.50
N LEU A 79 -6.83 19.67 -4.22
CA LEU A 79 -7.72 18.57 -3.85
C LEU A 79 -9.17 18.81 -4.29
N VAL A 80 -9.66 20.05 -4.24
CA VAL A 80 -10.99 20.43 -4.72
C VAL A 80 -11.06 20.26 -6.24
N ASP A 81 -10.03 20.69 -6.98
CA ASP A 81 -9.94 20.51 -8.43
C ASP A 81 -9.91 19.02 -8.84
N LEU A 82 -9.29 18.18 -8.01
CA LEU A 82 -9.31 16.73 -8.17
C LEU A 82 -10.66 16.11 -7.79
N GLY A 83 -11.37 16.71 -6.84
CA GLY A 83 -12.69 16.31 -6.36
C GLY A 83 -13.77 16.72 -7.35
N GLY A 84 -13.92 15.97 -8.45
CA GLY A 84 -14.98 16.18 -9.43
C GLY A 84 -16.39 16.26 -8.81
N VAL A 85 -17.39 16.64 -9.63
CA VAL A 85 -18.76 16.90 -9.19
C VAL A 85 -19.29 15.74 -8.32
N ALA A 86 -19.58 16.04 -7.05
CA ALA A 86 -20.22 15.09 -6.16
C ALA A 86 -21.58 14.72 -6.76
N SER A 87 -21.93 13.43 -6.84
CA SER A 87 -23.30 13.02 -7.24
C SER A 87 -24.16 12.66 -6.03
N LEU A 88 -23.73 13.11 -4.85
CA LEU A 88 -24.43 12.90 -3.59
C LEU A 88 -25.58 13.88 -3.40
N ASP A 89 -25.54 15.04 -4.06
CA ASP A 89 -26.59 16.06 -4.07
C ASP A 89 -27.57 15.85 -5.23
N ASP A 90 -27.12 15.33 -6.36
CA ASP A 90 -28.01 14.95 -7.46
C ASP A 90 -27.67 13.60 -8.11
N ILE A 91 -28.54 12.61 -7.86
CA ILE A 91 -28.45 11.27 -8.45
C ILE A 91 -28.62 11.26 -9.97
N THR A 92 -29.28 12.27 -10.55
CA THR A 92 -29.53 12.35 -12.00
C THR A 92 -28.26 12.66 -12.78
N LEU A 93 -27.23 13.22 -12.13
CA LEU A 93 -25.93 13.49 -12.70
C LEU A 93 -25.04 12.23 -12.81
N LEU A 94 -25.46 11.10 -12.23
CA LEU A 94 -24.71 9.85 -12.32
C LEU A 94 -24.87 9.19 -13.68
N GLU A 95 -23.75 9.07 -14.40
CA GLU A 95 -23.63 8.22 -15.56
C GLU A 95 -23.27 6.78 -15.17
N GLY A 96 -23.85 5.81 -15.89
CA GLY A 96 -23.55 4.39 -15.70
C GLY A 96 -24.06 3.86 -14.35
N VAL A 97 -25.38 3.70 -14.24
CA VAL A 97 -26.05 3.30 -12.99
C VAL A 97 -26.88 2.04 -13.22
N VAL A 98 -26.87 1.11 -12.26
CA VAL A 98 -27.70 -0.10 -12.33
C VAL A 98 -28.96 0.07 -11.49
N ASP A 99 -30.10 0.23 -12.16
CA ASP A 99 -31.40 0.27 -11.50
C ASP A 99 -31.87 -1.16 -11.15
N LEU A 100 -32.01 -1.42 -9.85
CA LEU A 100 -32.49 -2.67 -9.27
C LEU A 100 -33.89 -2.53 -8.65
N THR A 101 -34.60 -1.43 -8.91
CA THR A 101 -35.92 -1.14 -8.32
C THR A 101 -36.95 -2.22 -8.68
N ALA A 102 -36.87 -2.79 -9.89
CA ALA A 102 -37.73 -3.88 -10.34
C ALA A 102 -37.11 -5.29 -10.15
N ALA A 103 -36.10 -5.44 -9.28
CA ALA A 103 -35.43 -6.71 -9.07
C ALA A 103 -36.35 -7.79 -8.47
N HIS A 104 -36.07 -9.04 -8.83
CA HIS A 104 -36.85 -10.19 -8.42
C HIS A 104 -36.77 -10.40 -6.88
N PRO A 105 -37.89 -10.58 -6.16
CA PRO A 105 -37.92 -10.61 -4.70
C PRO A 105 -36.99 -11.66 -4.08
N SER A 106 -36.90 -12.84 -4.68
CA SER A 106 -36.02 -13.90 -4.19
C SER A 106 -34.54 -13.55 -4.29
N GLY A 107 -34.13 -12.82 -5.34
CA GLY A 107 -32.75 -12.34 -5.48
C GLY A 107 -32.45 -11.22 -4.51
N LEU A 108 -33.38 -10.27 -4.31
CA LEU A 108 -33.24 -9.21 -3.32
C LEU A 108 -33.11 -9.76 -1.89
N ALA A 109 -33.87 -10.80 -1.55
CA ALA A 109 -33.76 -11.45 -0.24
C ALA A 109 -32.35 -12.06 -0.01
N GLN A 110 -31.74 -12.65 -1.05
CA GLN A 110 -30.36 -13.16 -0.97
C GLN A 110 -29.35 -12.03 -0.81
N LEU A 111 -29.52 -10.95 -1.58
CA LEU A 111 -28.66 -9.78 -1.53
C LEU A 111 -28.71 -9.11 -0.15
N TYR A 112 -29.91 -8.93 0.42
CA TYR A 112 -30.10 -8.37 1.76
C TYR A 112 -29.59 -9.26 2.89
N ALA A 113 -29.52 -10.57 2.66
CA ALA A 113 -28.86 -11.51 3.56
C ALA A 113 -27.32 -11.47 3.46
N GLY A 114 -26.75 -10.57 2.65
CA GLY A 114 -25.29 -10.43 2.48
C GLY A 114 -24.64 -11.56 1.68
N ARG A 115 -25.42 -12.39 0.98
CA ARG A 115 -24.89 -13.50 0.17
C ARG A 115 -24.46 -13.00 -1.21
N PRO A 116 -23.40 -13.56 -1.81
CA PRO A 116 -23.05 -13.29 -3.20
C PRO A 116 -24.25 -13.61 -4.11
N THR A 117 -24.77 -12.57 -4.79
CA THR A 117 -26.00 -12.66 -5.57
C THR A 117 -25.72 -12.27 -7.02
N HIS A 118 -25.89 -13.21 -7.95
CA HIS A 118 -25.68 -12.96 -9.38
C HIS A 118 -26.72 -11.98 -9.95
N LEU A 119 -26.29 -11.13 -10.88
CA LEU A 119 -27.18 -10.19 -11.56
C LEU A 119 -28.35 -10.89 -12.26
N SER A 120 -28.13 -12.09 -12.81
CA SER A 120 -29.18 -12.95 -13.38
C SER A 120 -30.26 -13.43 -12.39
N SER A 121 -29.96 -13.41 -11.08
CA SER A 121 -30.92 -13.74 -10.03
C SER A 121 -31.76 -12.54 -9.60
N LEU A 122 -31.22 -11.33 -9.80
CA LEU A 122 -31.89 -10.05 -9.53
C LEU A 122 -32.76 -9.62 -10.71
N VAL A 123 -32.25 -9.71 -11.95
CA VAL A 123 -32.98 -9.28 -13.15
C VAL A 123 -33.31 -10.51 -13.99
N ARG A 124 -34.59 -10.89 -14.05
CA ARG A 124 -35.03 -12.11 -14.76
C ARG A 124 -35.34 -11.89 -16.25
N GLU A 125 -35.73 -10.67 -16.61
CA GLU A 125 -36.07 -10.32 -17.99
C GLU A 125 -34.79 -10.12 -18.83
N ARG A 126 -34.69 -10.78 -19.99
CA ARG A 126 -33.43 -10.83 -20.78
C ARG A 126 -33.00 -9.46 -21.32
N SER A 127 -33.95 -8.64 -21.75
CA SER A 127 -33.73 -7.26 -22.23
C SER A 127 -33.15 -6.39 -21.10
N ALA A 128 -33.84 -6.36 -19.96
CA ALA A 128 -33.42 -5.62 -18.77
C ALA A 128 -32.07 -6.12 -18.22
N LEU A 129 -31.84 -7.44 -18.25
CA LEU A 129 -30.56 -8.03 -17.82
C LEU A 129 -29.41 -7.65 -18.75
N GLY A 130 -29.64 -7.52 -20.05
CA GLY A 130 -28.64 -7.01 -20.99
C GLY A 130 -28.21 -5.58 -20.67
N VAL A 131 -29.19 -4.69 -20.40
CA VAL A 131 -28.95 -3.30 -19.97
C VAL A 131 -28.21 -3.27 -18.64
N ALA A 132 -28.69 -4.00 -17.64
CA ALA A 132 -28.06 -4.06 -16.32
C ALA A 132 -26.60 -4.56 -16.39
N ARG A 133 -26.29 -5.52 -17.27
CA ARG A 133 -24.91 -5.99 -17.51
C ARG A 133 -24.02 -4.93 -18.18
N GLN A 134 -24.58 -4.12 -19.07
CA GLN A 134 -23.84 -3.02 -19.69
C GLN A 134 -23.56 -1.93 -18.66
N SER A 135 -24.59 -1.48 -17.95
CA SER A 135 -24.46 -0.46 -16.91
C SER A 135 -23.51 -0.91 -15.79
N LEU A 136 -23.55 -2.18 -15.38
CA LEU A 136 -22.62 -2.69 -14.36
C LEU A 136 -21.16 -2.71 -14.85
N ARG A 137 -20.92 -2.95 -16.14
CA ARG A 137 -19.57 -2.85 -16.72
C ARG A 137 -19.08 -1.41 -16.79
N GLU A 138 -19.98 -0.46 -17.06
CA GLU A 138 -19.67 0.98 -17.02
C GLU A 138 -19.34 1.43 -15.59
N VAL A 139 -20.15 1.03 -14.60
CA VAL A 139 -19.85 1.24 -13.17
C VAL A 139 -18.46 0.70 -12.84
N ALA A 140 -18.21 -0.57 -13.13
CA ALA A 140 -16.95 -1.25 -12.80
C ALA A 140 -15.74 -0.57 -13.47
N GLY A 141 -15.85 -0.21 -14.75
CA GLY A 141 -14.78 0.49 -15.46
C GLY A 141 -14.51 1.89 -14.87
N ARG A 142 -15.55 2.64 -14.53
CA ARG A 142 -15.42 3.96 -13.90
C ARG A 142 -14.81 3.85 -12.49
N THR A 143 -15.23 2.87 -11.70
CA THR A 143 -14.68 2.65 -10.36
C THR A 143 -13.24 2.18 -10.41
N ASP A 144 -12.86 1.36 -11.40
CA ASP A 144 -11.46 0.98 -11.60
C ASP A 144 -10.58 2.18 -11.95
N LEU A 145 -11.08 3.11 -12.78
CA LEU A 145 -10.38 4.36 -13.09
C LEU A 145 -10.22 5.24 -11.85
N LEU A 146 -11.30 5.45 -11.10
CA LEU A 146 -11.27 6.24 -9.87
C LEU A 146 -10.37 5.59 -8.80
N ALA A 147 -10.40 4.26 -8.64
CA ALA A 147 -9.55 3.55 -7.69
C ALA A 147 -8.06 3.63 -8.06
N ARG A 148 -7.72 3.69 -9.37
CA ARG A 148 -6.34 3.92 -9.80
C ARG A 148 -5.86 5.34 -9.51
N GLN A 149 -6.75 6.33 -9.61
CA GLN A 149 -6.41 7.73 -9.41
C GLN A 149 -6.39 8.11 -7.92
N PHE A 150 -7.32 7.58 -7.13
CA PHE A 150 -7.56 7.97 -5.74
C PHE A 150 -7.32 6.84 -4.73
N GLY A 151 -6.85 5.67 -5.18
CA GLY A 151 -6.60 4.49 -4.35
C GLY A 151 -7.85 3.68 -3.97
N VAL A 152 -9.00 4.35 -3.82
CA VAL A 152 -10.27 3.76 -3.36
C VAL A 152 -11.42 4.34 -4.18
N ALA A 153 -12.36 3.50 -4.62
CA ALA A 153 -13.60 3.92 -5.29
C ALA A 153 -14.75 2.97 -4.93
N PRO A 154 -15.41 3.20 -3.78
CA PRO A 154 -16.42 2.29 -3.29
C PRO A 154 -17.68 2.40 -4.15
N VAL A 155 -18.21 1.24 -4.54
CA VAL A 155 -19.53 1.13 -5.15
C VAL A 155 -20.54 1.02 -4.03
N TYR A 156 -21.63 1.77 -4.10
CA TYR A 156 -22.73 1.64 -3.14
C TYR A 156 -24.00 1.15 -3.82
N LEU A 157 -24.86 0.53 -3.02
CA LEU A 157 -26.28 0.39 -3.26
C LEU A 157 -26.95 1.56 -2.52
N ALA A 158 -27.47 2.51 -3.27
CA ALA A 158 -28.39 3.51 -2.77
C ALA A 158 -29.78 2.90 -2.58
N LEU A 159 -30.35 3.11 -1.39
CA LEU A 159 -31.73 2.76 -1.08
C LEU A 159 -32.49 4.04 -0.77
N GLY A 160 -33.52 4.29 -1.57
CA GLY A 160 -34.29 5.51 -1.49
C GLY A 160 -33.58 6.71 -2.15
N VAL A 161 -34.36 7.54 -2.82
CA VAL A 161 -33.93 8.85 -3.32
C VAL A 161 -34.86 9.88 -2.68
N ALA A 162 -34.28 10.90 -2.05
CA ALA A 162 -34.99 12.03 -1.48
C ALA A 162 -34.86 13.26 -2.38
N SER A 163 -35.92 14.06 -2.45
CA SER A 163 -35.91 15.37 -3.08
C SER A 163 -36.35 16.45 -2.09
N TRP A 164 -35.67 17.60 -2.09
CA TRP A 164 -36.06 18.79 -1.31
C TRP A 164 -35.48 20.07 -1.90
N SER A 165 -35.99 21.21 -1.45
CA SER A 165 -35.49 22.53 -1.88
C SER A 165 -34.55 23.13 -0.82
N GLU A 166 -33.43 23.70 -1.26
CA GLU A 166 -32.46 24.40 -0.40
C GLU A 166 -32.22 25.82 -0.93
N ALA A 167 -32.14 26.81 -0.03
CA ALA A 167 -31.78 28.17 -0.40
C ALA A 167 -30.27 28.27 -0.63
N VAL A 168 -29.86 28.74 -1.82
CA VAL A 168 -28.45 28.96 -2.16
C VAL A 168 -27.92 30.13 -1.35
N PRO A 169 -26.88 29.95 -0.50
CA PRO A 169 -26.26 31.04 0.21
C PRO A 169 -25.59 32.01 -0.78
N THR A 170 -25.77 33.31 -0.59
CA THR A 170 -25.34 34.39 -1.51
C THR A 170 -23.82 34.52 -1.72
N THR A 171 -23.01 33.61 -1.18
CA THR A 171 -21.54 33.61 -1.34
C THR A 171 -21.10 32.80 -2.56
N ASP A 172 -21.93 31.85 -3.02
CA ASP A 172 -21.66 31.00 -4.20
C ASP A 172 -22.30 31.53 -5.50
N ALA A 173 -22.90 32.73 -5.45
CA ALA A 173 -23.60 33.34 -6.59
C ALA A 173 -22.67 33.72 -7.77
N ASP A 174 -21.36 33.67 -7.56
CA ASP A 174 -20.34 33.94 -8.57
C ASP A 174 -19.84 32.67 -9.30
N ASP A 175 -20.35 31.47 -8.96
CA ASP A 175 -20.04 30.23 -9.70
C ASP A 175 -20.97 30.07 -10.93
N PRO A 176 -20.45 30.15 -12.17
CA PRO A 176 -21.25 30.05 -13.39
C PRO A 176 -21.95 28.70 -13.57
N GLY A 177 -21.52 27.62 -12.90
CA GLY A 177 -22.14 26.29 -13.01
C GLY A 177 -23.47 26.16 -12.25
N LEU A 178 -23.67 26.92 -11.17
CA LEU A 178 -24.86 26.83 -10.31
C LEU A 178 -26.05 27.63 -10.86
N ALA A 179 -25.79 28.62 -11.73
CA ALA A 179 -26.84 29.47 -12.31
C ALA A 179 -27.75 28.73 -13.32
N GLU A 180 -27.26 27.66 -13.96
CA GLU A 180 -28.07 26.87 -14.92
C GLU A 180 -29.10 25.95 -14.24
N GLN A 181 -28.95 25.66 -12.95
CA GLN A 181 -29.80 24.71 -12.20
C GLN A 181 -30.90 25.40 -11.36
N ALA A 182 -30.96 26.73 -11.35
CA ALA A 182 -31.92 27.48 -10.55
C ALA A 182 -33.19 27.82 -11.34
N GLU A 183 -34.35 27.38 -10.83
CA GLU A 183 -35.66 27.78 -11.37
C GLU A 183 -36.07 29.14 -10.76
N PRO A 184 -36.45 30.14 -11.58
CA PRO A 184 -36.97 31.40 -11.06
C PRO A 184 -38.35 31.19 -10.42
N LEU A 185 -38.57 31.80 -9.25
CA LEU A 185 -39.87 31.81 -8.58
C LEU A 185 -40.93 32.49 -9.46
N ASP A 186 -42.05 31.80 -9.69
CA ASP A 186 -43.22 32.29 -10.40
C ASP A 186 -44.00 33.26 -9.50
N VAL A 187 -43.59 34.54 -9.52
CA VAL A 187 -44.25 35.59 -8.74
C VAL A 187 -45.52 36.02 -9.48
N ALA A 188 -46.68 35.61 -8.96
CA ALA A 188 -47.97 36.14 -9.38
C ALA A 188 -47.98 37.69 -9.27
N GLU A 189 -48.32 38.36 -10.38
CA GLU A 189 -48.33 39.82 -10.49
C GLU A 189 -49.07 40.49 -9.33
N PRO A 190 -48.42 41.36 -8.53
CA PRO A 190 -49.13 42.22 -7.60
C PRO A 190 -49.59 43.50 -8.31
N ALA A 191 -50.87 43.82 -8.10
CA ALA A 191 -51.48 45.06 -8.54
C ALA A 191 -50.78 46.29 -7.94
N GLU A 192 -50.63 47.32 -8.79
CA GLU A 192 -50.01 48.61 -8.51
C GLU A 192 -50.53 49.29 -7.24
N SER A 193 -49.65 49.54 -6.27
CA SER A 193 -49.77 50.69 -5.37
C SER A 193 -48.40 51.18 -4.92
N ALA A 194 -48.19 52.48 -5.07
CA ALA A 194 -46.93 53.15 -4.84
C ALA A 194 -46.70 53.42 -3.35
N GLY A 195 -45.56 52.96 -2.83
CA GLY A 195 -44.99 53.43 -1.58
C GLY A 195 -44.46 52.35 -0.64
N ASP A 196 -43.35 51.71 -0.98
CA ASP A 196 -42.27 51.40 -0.03
C ASP A 196 -40.99 50.91 -0.76
N GLN A 197 -40.10 51.83 -1.12
CA GLN A 197 -38.85 51.51 -1.83
C GLN A 197 -37.75 50.97 -0.89
N GLY A 198 -38.03 50.83 0.41
CA GLY A 198 -37.13 50.22 1.40
C GLY A 198 -37.33 48.70 1.57
N GLU A 199 -38.55 48.18 1.39
CA GLU A 199 -38.85 46.75 1.59
C GLU A 199 -38.69 45.92 0.31
N GLN A 200 -38.85 46.53 -0.87
CA GLN A 200 -38.71 45.86 -2.17
C GLN A 200 -37.24 45.55 -2.53
N ALA A 201 -36.27 46.30 -1.99
CA ALA A 201 -34.85 46.00 -2.14
C ALA A 201 -34.38 44.86 -1.22
N GLN A 202 -35.10 44.59 -0.11
CA GLN A 202 -34.84 43.46 0.77
C GLN A 202 -35.50 42.17 0.25
N ALA A 203 -36.61 42.27 -0.49
CA ALA A 203 -37.31 41.14 -1.10
C ALA A 203 -36.67 40.65 -2.41
N ALA A 204 -35.93 41.50 -3.13
CA ALA A 204 -35.14 41.10 -4.30
C ALA A 204 -33.85 40.31 -3.94
N ALA A 205 -33.51 40.23 -2.65
CA ALA A 205 -32.48 39.35 -2.10
C ALA A 205 -33.06 37.99 -1.62
N ALA A 206 -34.27 37.63 -2.05
CA ALA A 206 -34.85 36.32 -1.81
C ALA A 206 -34.09 35.27 -2.64
N GLY A 207 -33.32 34.45 -1.94
CA GLY A 207 -32.33 33.53 -2.48
C GLY A 207 -32.87 32.58 -3.54
N LEU A 208 -32.01 32.29 -4.52
CA LEU A 208 -32.20 31.22 -5.49
C LEU A 208 -32.42 29.91 -4.70
N THR A 209 -33.54 29.23 -4.92
CA THR A 209 -33.78 27.89 -4.38
C THR A 209 -33.33 26.86 -5.39
N ARG A 210 -32.47 25.93 -4.97
CA ARG A 210 -32.07 24.75 -5.76
C ARG A 210 -32.82 23.52 -5.27
N THR A 211 -33.19 22.64 -6.19
CA THR A 211 -33.78 21.32 -5.86
C THR A 211 -32.67 20.28 -5.81
N ILE A 212 -32.59 19.54 -4.71
CA ILE A 212 -31.58 18.50 -4.47
C ILE A 212 -32.25 17.14 -4.60
N ASN A 213 -31.61 16.19 -5.30
CA ASN A 213 -32.10 14.83 -5.54
C ASN A 213 -31.10 13.79 -5.03
N ALA A 214 -31.00 13.64 -3.70
CA ALA A 214 -29.94 12.85 -3.08
C ALA A 214 -30.37 11.39 -2.80
N PRO A 215 -29.48 10.39 -2.99
CA PRO A 215 -29.69 9.06 -2.42
C PRO A 215 -29.72 9.15 -0.88
N VAL A 216 -30.53 8.33 -0.21
CA VAL A 216 -30.74 8.44 1.24
C VAL A 216 -29.82 7.52 2.03
N LEU A 217 -29.93 6.21 1.81
CA LEU A 217 -29.12 5.20 2.47
C LEU A 217 -28.09 4.64 1.51
N LEU A 218 -26.82 4.63 1.90
CA LEU A 218 -25.72 4.09 1.12
C LEU A 218 -25.18 2.85 1.82
N ARG A 219 -25.11 1.75 1.07
CA ARG A 219 -24.52 0.49 1.55
C ARG A 219 -23.45 0.01 0.57
N PRO A 220 -22.20 -0.19 1.01
CA PRO A 220 -21.13 -0.63 0.10
C PRO A 220 -21.47 -1.95 -0.58
N VAL A 221 -21.01 -2.12 -1.82
CA VAL A 221 -21.22 -3.31 -2.65
C VAL A 221 -19.88 -3.77 -3.20
N ARG A 222 -19.54 -5.03 -2.94
CA ARG A 222 -18.42 -5.69 -3.62
C ARG A 222 -18.92 -6.33 -4.90
N LEU A 223 -18.21 -6.02 -6.00
CA LEU A 223 -18.44 -6.61 -7.31
C LEU A 223 -17.48 -7.78 -7.47
N ALA A 224 -18.02 -8.99 -7.60
CA ALA A 224 -17.23 -10.18 -7.92
C ALA A 224 -17.50 -10.60 -9.36
N SER A 225 -16.41 -10.78 -10.13
CA SER A 225 -16.35 -11.22 -11.54
C SER A 225 -16.38 -10.11 -12.60
N THR A 226 -15.41 -10.21 -13.53
CA THR A 226 -15.30 -9.49 -14.81
C THR A 226 -15.91 -10.27 -15.98
N GLY A 227 -16.60 -11.40 -15.71
CA GLY A 227 -17.28 -12.23 -16.70
C GLY A 227 -18.71 -11.79 -17.04
N GLY A 228 -19.43 -12.63 -17.79
CA GLY A 228 -20.79 -12.31 -18.28
C GLY A 228 -21.90 -12.24 -17.22
N ASP A 229 -21.68 -12.68 -15.98
CA ASP A 229 -22.68 -12.64 -14.91
C ASP A 229 -22.05 -12.32 -13.54
N ALA A 230 -21.78 -11.05 -13.32
CA ALA A 230 -21.20 -10.55 -12.08
C ALA A 230 -22.12 -10.80 -10.86
N ALA A 231 -21.49 -11.06 -9.71
CA ALA A 231 -22.15 -11.22 -8.43
C ALA A 231 -21.97 -9.97 -7.56
N LEU A 232 -23.07 -9.52 -6.95
CA LEU A 232 -23.12 -8.41 -6.01
C LEU A 232 -23.13 -8.96 -4.59
N THR A 233 -22.29 -8.41 -3.71
CA THR A 233 -22.29 -8.74 -2.28
C THR A 233 -22.37 -7.45 -1.47
N LEU A 234 -23.37 -7.32 -0.59
CA LEU A 234 -23.50 -6.12 0.25
C LEU A 234 -22.51 -6.17 1.42
N GLY A 235 -21.84 -5.05 1.67
CA GLY A 235 -20.99 -4.84 2.83
C GLY A 235 -21.80 -4.82 4.15
N PRO A 236 -21.13 -4.94 5.30
CA PRO A 236 -21.79 -4.96 6.60
C PRO A 236 -22.20 -3.57 7.12
N SER A 237 -21.61 -2.49 6.59
CA SER A 237 -21.93 -1.11 6.98
C SER A 237 -23.17 -0.57 6.24
N ILE A 238 -23.84 0.39 6.87
CA ILE A 238 -24.86 1.23 6.26
C ILE A 238 -24.68 2.65 6.77
N GLU A 239 -24.72 3.60 5.84
CA GLU A 239 -24.48 5.02 6.10
C GLU A 239 -25.62 5.84 5.52
N VAL A 240 -25.92 6.98 6.14
CA VAL A 240 -26.81 7.97 5.53
C VAL A 240 -25.97 8.89 4.68
N ASN A 241 -26.47 9.25 3.51
CA ASN A 241 -25.78 10.21 2.65
C ASN A 241 -25.44 11.49 3.45
N PRO A 242 -24.15 11.90 3.50
CA PRO A 242 -23.70 13.08 4.21
C PRO A 242 -24.47 14.36 3.86
N VAL A 243 -24.94 14.50 2.61
CA VAL A 243 -25.74 15.65 2.16
C VAL A 243 -27.06 15.73 2.92
N VAL A 244 -27.75 14.60 3.09
CA VAL A 244 -29.00 14.50 3.87
C VAL A 244 -28.72 14.78 5.35
N THR A 245 -27.63 14.23 5.90
CA THR A 245 -27.23 14.47 7.30
C THR A 245 -26.91 15.94 7.55
N ARG A 246 -26.19 16.59 6.63
CA ARG A 246 -25.83 18.01 6.70
C ARG A 246 -27.07 18.90 6.59
N ALA A 247 -27.97 18.62 5.65
CA ALA A 247 -29.23 19.35 5.46
C ALA A 247 -30.15 19.25 6.69
N LEU A 248 -30.30 18.05 7.26
CA LEU A 248 -31.08 17.86 8.49
C LEU A 248 -30.45 18.61 9.68
N ARG A 249 -29.12 18.58 9.80
CA ARG A 249 -28.39 19.27 10.88
C ARG A 249 -28.48 20.78 10.75
N SER A 250 -28.33 21.34 9.54
CA SER A 250 -28.47 22.78 9.28
C SER A 250 -29.89 23.27 9.56
N ALA A 251 -30.91 22.44 9.27
CA ALA A 251 -32.30 22.68 9.63
C ALA A 251 -32.63 22.50 11.13
N GLY A 252 -31.64 22.17 11.97
CA GLY A 252 -31.78 22.08 13.43
C GLY A 252 -32.14 20.70 13.99
N CYS A 253 -32.09 19.64 13.18
CA CYS A 253 -32.26 18.27 13.68
C CYS A 253 -31.06 17.86 14.54
N ARG A 254 -31.32 17.45 15.80
CA ARG A 254 -30.29 16.99 16.75
C ARG A 254 -30.22 15.47 16.90
N THR A 255 -31.07 14.74 16.18
CA THR A 255 -31.13 13.28 16.22
C THR A 255 -29.91 12.69 15.54
N ASP A 256 -29.35 11.61 16.09
CA ASP A 256 -28.31 10.82 15.40
C ASP A 256 -28.95 10.05 14.24
N VAL A 257 -28.80 10.59 13.03
CA VAL A 257 -29.38 10.07 11.79
C VAL A 257 -28.72 8.74 11.39
N ASP A 258 -27.43 8.58 11.65
CA ASP A 258 -26.69 7.33 11.38
C ASP A 258 -27.08 6.21 12.33
N ALA A 259 -27.48 6.51 13.57
CA ALA A 259 -28.08 5.52 14.46
C ALA A 259 -29.39 4.96 13.91
N VAL A 260 -30.21 5.79 13.24
CA VAL A 260 -31.46 5.34 12.60
C VAL A 260 -31.17 4.38 11.45
N ALA A 261 -30.14 4.64 10.65
CA ALA A 261 -29.70 3.74 9.59
C ALA A 261 -29.14 2.42 10.16
N ARG A 262 -28.26 2.47 11.17
CA ARG A 262 -27.69 1.28 11.80
C ARG A 262 -28.75 0.37 12.43
N ALA A 263 -29.83 0.94 12.97
CA ALA A 263 -30.95 0.18 13.53
C ALA A 263 -31.70 -0.69 12.50
N SER A 264 -31.47 -0.50 11.19
CA SER A 264 -32.04 -1.35 10.13
C SER A 264 -31.28 -2.66 9.89
N LEU A 265 -30.07 -2.79 10.45
CA LEU A 265 -29.26 -3.99 10.41
C LEU A 265 -29.67 -4.89 11.60
N SER A 266 -30.12 -6.11 11.32
CA SER A 266 -30.40 -7.13 12.34
C SER A 266 -29.62 -8.40 12.06
N GLU A 267 -29.42 -9.25 13.07
CA GLU A 267 -28.81 -10.59 12.90
C GLU A 267 -29.55 -11.46 11.87
N LEU A 268 -30.84 -11.20 11.65
CA LEU A 268 -31.71 -11.93 10.73
C LEU A 268 -31.78 -11.31 9.32
N GLY A 269 -31.12 -10.17 9.09
CA GLY A 269 -31.06 -9.49 7.80
C GLY A 269 -31.36 -7.99 7.85
N PHE A 270 -31.48 -7.40 6.67
CA PHE A 270 -31.61 -5.96 6.45
C PHE A 270 -33.03 -5.55 6.03
N THR A 271 -33.59 -4.52 6.67
CA THR A 271 -34.96 -4.01 6.36
C THR A 271 -34.97 -2.51 6.00
N PRO A 272 -34.80 -2.16 4.72
CA PRO A 272 -34.64 -0.75 4.30
C PRO A 272 -35.87 0.11 4.56
N ARG A 273 -37.08 -0.46 4.42
CA ARG A 273 -38.35 0.29 4.53
C ARG A 273 -38.53 0.98 5.88
N ALA A 274 -38.13 0.32 6.97
CA ALA A 274 -38.29 0.87 8.31
C ALA A 274 -37.39 2.10 8.52
N ALA A 275 -36.14 2.04 8.04
CA ALA A 275 -35.22 3.18 8.06
C ALA A 275 -35.70 4.32 7.16
N LEU A 276 -36.08 4.03 5.91
CA LEU A 276 -36.60 5.04 4.98
C LEU A 276 -37.86 5.72 5.50
N THR A 277 -38.75 5.00 6.18
CA THR A 277 -39.95 5.61 6.78
C THR A 277 -39.59 6.59 7.89
N ARG A 278 -38.63 6.23 8.77
CA ARG A 278 -38.17 7.11 9.85
C ARG A 278 -37.41 8.33 9.33
N LEU A 279 -36.51 8.13 8.37
CA LEU A 279 -35.79 9.24 7.72
C LEU A 279 -36.78 10.13 6.95
N GLY A 280 -37.78 9.53 6.30
CA GLY A 280 -38.87 10.24 5.66
C GLY A 280 -39.70 11.12 6.60
N SER A 281 -39.97 10.65 7.82
CA SER A 281 -40.65 11.47 8.82
C SER A 281 -39.79 12.62 9.34
N LEU A 282 -38.48 12.42 9.46
CA LEU A 282 -37.54 13.48 9.88
C LEU A 282 -37.39 14.53 8.78
N GLY A 283 -37.19 14.12 7.52
CA GLY A 283 -37.07 15.05 6.40
C GLY A 283 -38.30 15.94 6.25
N ARG A 284 -39.51 15.37 6.25
CA ARG A 284 -40.77 16.15 6.18
C ARG A 284 -40.99 17.12 7.36
N GLN A 285 -40.31 16.91 8.49
CA GLN A 285 -40.42 17.78 9.65
C GLN A 285 -39.48 19.00 9.56
N PHE A 286 -38.30 18.82 8.97
CA PHE A 286 -37.22 19.81 9.02
C PHE A 286 -36.90 20.46 7.66
N LEU A 287 -37.18 19.79 6.55
CA LEU A 287 -36.83 20.23 5.19
C LEU A 287 -38.10 20.59 4.39
N PRO A 288 -38.08 21.68 3.62
CA PRO A 288 -39.19 22.08 2.76
C PRO A 288 -39.31 21.15 1.55
N ASP A 289 -40.55 20.90 1.10
CA ASP A 289 -40.88 20.09 -0.08
C ASP A 289 -40.20 18.70 -0.12
N PHE A 290 -40.00 18.12 1.07
CA PHE A 290 -39.26 16.87 1.21
C PHE A 290 -40.08 15.64 0.81
N GLU A 291 -39.66 14.96 -0.24
CA GLU A 291 -40.22 13.69 -0.71
C GLU A 291 -39.17 12.57 -0.71
N ILE A 292 -39.61 11.32 -0.53
CA ILE A 292 -38.73 10.13 -0.66
C ILE A 292 -39.42 9.09 -1.53
N HIS A 293 -38.71 8.58 -2.53
CA HIS A 293 -39.12 7.46 -3.36
C HIS A 293 -38.26 6.22 -3.08
N GLU A 294 -38.89 5.04 -2.97
CA GLU A 294 -38.19 3.75 -2.88
C GLU A 294 -37.56 3.38 -4.24
N ARG A 295 -36.34 3.85 -4.49
CA ARG A 295 -35.49 3.40 -5.61
C ARG A 295 -34.29 2.61 -5.11
N LEU A 296 -33.91 1.57 -5.83
CA LEU A 296 -32.73 0.76 -5.54
C LEU A 296 -31.74 0.91 -6.67
N VAL A 297 -30.59 1.48 -6.37
CA VAL A 297 -29.68 1.95 -7.41
C VAL A 297 -28.25 1.60 -7.02
N VAL A 298 -27.51 0.92 -7.90
CA VAL A 298 -26.08 0.62 -7.68
C VAL A 298 -25.24 1.54 -8.55
N GLY A 299 -24.27 2.20 -7.93
CA GLY A 299 -23.40 3.17 -8.60
C GLY A 299 -22.26 3.68 -7.71
N ALA A 300 -21.38 4.47 -8.30
CA ALA A 300 -20.29 5.16 -7.62
C ALA A 300 -20.77 6.55 -7.17
N PHE A 301 -21.52 6.60 -6.07
CA PHE A 301 -22.18 7.84 -5.60
C PHE A 301 -21.21 8.84 -4.96
N VAL A 302 -20.14 8.35 -4.34
CA VAL A 302 -19.14 9.17 -3.64
C VAL A 302 -17.94 9.34 -4.56
N HIS A 303 -17.58 10.58 -4.88
CA HIS A 303 -16.32 10.87 -5.54
C HIS A 303 -15.19 10.80 -4.49
N PRO A 304 -14.18 9.92 -4.65
CA PRO A 304 -13.13 9.75 -3.64
C PRO A 304 -12.39 11.05 -3.30
N GLY A 305 -12.18 11.94 -4.28
CA GLY A 305 -11.60 13.26 -4.06
C GLY A 305 -12.38 14.12 -3.04
N GLN A 306 -13.70 14.04 -2.98
CA GLN A 306 -14.50 14.79 -1.99
C GLN A 306 -14.27 14.25 -0.56
N ALA A 307 -14.13 12.93 -0.41
CA ALA A 307 -13.78 12.34 0.88
C ALA A 307 -12.38 12.78 1.35
N LEU A 308 -11.44 12.96 0.41
CA LEU A 308 -10.11 13.51 0.72
C LEU A 308 -10.17 14.99 1.15
N VAL A 309 -11.03 15.80 0.52
CA VAL A 309 -11.24 17.20 0.93
C VAL A 309 -11.83 17.26 2.34
N GLU A 310 -12.85 16.45 2.64
CA GLU A 310 -13.45 16.40 3.98
C GLU A 310 -12.45 15.92 5.04
N ASP A 311 -11.60 14.93 4.73
CA ASP A 311 -10.54 14.47 5.64
C ASP A 311 -9.43 15.51 5.82
N PHE A 312 -9.07 16.22 4.75
CA PHE A 312 -8.12 17.34 4.81
C PHE A 312 -8.64 18.45 5.73
N ASP A 313 -9.90 18.88 5.54
CA ASP A 313 -10.55 19.88 6.39
C ASP A 313 -10.64 19.42 7.86
N ALA A 314 -10.86 18.12 8.11
CA ALA A 314 -10.90 17.54 9.46
C ALA A 314 -9.52 17.41 10.13
N THR A 315 -8.43 17.38 9.34
CA THR A 315 -7.06 17.18 9.81
C THR A 315 -6.24 18.48 9.81
N ILE A 316 -6.75 19.56 9.23
CA ILE A 316 -6.03 20.82 9.00
C ILE A 316 -5.36 21.40 10.26
N GLU A 317 -6.05 21.35 11.41
CA GLU A 317 -5.47 21.84 12.68
C GLU A 317 -4.31 20.96 13.18
N ARG A 318 -4.35 19.66 12.92
CA ARG A 318 -3.21 18.77 13.22
C ARG A 318 -2.08 18.96 12.22
N ALA A 319 -2.41 19.25 10.96
CA ALA A 319 -1.44 19.55 9.92
C ALA A 319 -0.62 20.80 10.28
N ARG A 320 -1.28 21.84 10.81
CA ARG A 320 -0.63 23.06 11.33
C ARG A 320 0.39 22.79 12.45
N ALA A 321 0.14 21.77 13.27
CA ALA A 321 1.00 21.40 14.39
C ALA A 321 2.16 20.45 14.02
N SER A 322 2.22 19.99 12.76
CA SER A 322 3.17 18.97 12.33
C SER A 322 4.44 19.57 11.71
N ALA A 323 5.59 19.25 12.29
CA ALA A 323 6.90 19.65 11.76
C ALA A 323 7.16 19.07 10.36
N LEU A 324 6.66 17.86 10.07
CA LEU A 324 6.78 17.23 8.76
C LEU A 324 5.99 18.01 7.69
N VAL A 325 4.77 18.42 8.03
CA VAL A 325 3.92 19.19 7.11
C VAL A 325 4.55 20.56 6.86
N ALA A 326 5.06 21.23 7.90
CA ALA A 326 5.79 22.48 7.76
C ALA A 326 7.04 22.34 6.87
N ALA A 327 7.81 21.26 7.03
CA ALA A 327 8.99 21.00 6.19
C ALA A 327 8.63 20.75 4.72
N LEU A 328 7.52 20.03 4.46
CA LEU A 328 6.97 19.82 3.11
C LEU A 328 6.41 21.11 2.49
N ALA A 329 5.85 22.00 3.31
CA ALA A 329 5.43 23.34 2.88
C ALA A 329 6.60 24.25 2.50
N GLY A 330 7.83 23.92 2.92
CA GLY A 330 9.04 24.67 2.62
C GLY A 330 9.57 25.53 3.77
N ASP A 331 9.13 25.29 5.01
CA ASP A 331 9.69 25.98 6.18
C ASP A 331 11.15 25.53 6.42
N PRO A 332 12.14 26.44 6.29
CA PRO A 332 13.55 26.08 6.42
C PRO A 332 13.92 25.62 7.84
N ASP A 333 13.25 26.14 8.87
CA ASP A 333 13.53 25.75 10.26
C ASP A 333 13.05 24.32 10.51
N ALA A 334 11.87 23.97 9.98
CA ALA A 334 11.33 22.62 10.05
C ALA A 334 12.17 21.61 9.25
N GLN A 335 12.63 22.01 8.05
CA GLN A 335 13.54 21.18 7.24
C GLN A 335 14.86 20.92 7.97
N ALA A 336 15.46 21.95 8.57
CA ALA A 336 16.69 21.81 9.35
C ALA A 336 16.50 20.92 10.60
N ALA A 337 15.32 20.99 11.24
CA ALA A 337 15.00 20.16 12.40
C ALA A 337 14.81 18.67 12.05
N LEU A 338 14.35 18.36 10.84
CA LEU A 338 14.16 16.98 10.36
C LEU A 338 15.38 16.41 9.65
N ALA A 339 16.36 17.23 9.28
CA ALA A 339 17.60 16.83 8.64
C ALA A 339 18.53 16.09 9.62
N LEU A 340 18.20 14.84 9.92
CA LEU A 340 19.04 13.93 10.68
C LEU A 340 20.15 13.37 9.77
N PRO A 341 21.42 13.34 10.22
CA PRO A 341 22.48 12.74 9.44
C PRO A 341 22.25 11.22 9.34
N LEU A 342 22.10 10.73 8.13
CA LEU A 342 22.06 9.30 7.84
C LEU A 342 23.49 8.76 7.70
N GLU A 343 23.71 7.53 8.15
CA GLU A 343 24.96 6.83 7.89
C GLU A 343 25.09 6.54 6.39
N GLN A 344 26.34 6.45 5.89
CA GLN A 344 26.57 6.15 4.48
C GLN A 344 26.21 4.68 4.20
N ALA A 345 25.52 4.45 3.08
CA ALA A 345 25.21 3.11 2.61
C ALA A 345 26.49 2.27 2.52
N ASP A 346 26.45 1.08 3.11
CA ASP A 346 27.56 0.13 3.08
C ASP A 346 27.28 -0.90 1.98
N GLY A 347 28.20 -1.02 1.02
CA GLY A 347 28.08 -1.92 -0.13
C GLY A 347 28.40 -3.39 0.20
N VAL A 348 28.53 -3.75 1.48
CA VAL A 348 28.96 -5.06 1.95
C VAL A 348 27.84 -5.78 2.71
N ASP A 349 27.83 -7.10 2.62
CA ASP A 349 26.98 -7.95 3.44
C ASP A 349 27.19 -7.71 4.93
N ARG A 350 26.10 -7.64 5.70
CA ARG A 350 26.16 -7.52 7.16
C ARG A 350 26.56 -8.84 7.79
N ASP A 351 27.01 -8.78 9.04
CA ASP A 351 27.05 -9.95 9.90
C ASP A 351 25.61 -10.52 10.01
N PRO A 352 25.38 -11.82 9.69
CA PRO A 352 24.07 -12.47 9.84
C PRO A 352 23.43 -12.32 11.23
N ALA A 353 24.21 -12.03 12.27
CA ALA A 353 23.71 -11.76 13.62
C ALA A 353 23.13 -10.34 13.79
N LEU A 354 23.51 -9.39 12.95
CA LEU A 354 23.12 -7.98 13.01
C LEU A 354 22.09 -7.59 11.94
N GLU A 355 21.82 -8.47 10.98
CA GLU A 355 20.81 -8.25 9.95
C GLU A 355 19.43 -7.97 10.56
N ARG A 356 18.76 -6.96 9.99
CA ARG A 356 17.48 -6.42 10.42
C ARG A 356 16.40 -6.73 9.39
N GLY A 357 15.14 -6.74 9.83
CA GLY A 357 13.99 -7.00 8.96
C GLY A 357 13.70 -8.49 8.74
N VAL A 358 13.02 -8.80 7.64
CA VAL A 358 12.56 -10.15 7.29
C VAL A 358 12.71 -10.37 5.78
N GLY A 359 12.88 -11.62 5.37
CA GLY A 359 13.10 -11.99 3.96
C GLY A 359 14.58 -12.09 3.59
N ASP A 360 14.83 -12.40 2.31
CA ASP A 360 16.17 -12.47 1.72
C ASP A 360 16.47 -11.11 1.07
N LEU A 361 17.09 -10.22 1.85
CA LEU A 361 17.29 -8.82 1.48
C LEU A 361 18.68 -8.63 0.87
N ASP A 362 18.74 -7.84 -0.20
CA ASP A 362 20.01 -7.34 -0.70
C ASP A 362 20.58 -6.22 0.20
N VAL A 363 21.82 -5.85 -0.08
CA VAL A 363 22.58 -4.84 0.65
C VAL A 363 21.87 -3.47 0.66
N ALA A 364 21.27 -3.06 -0.45
CA ALA A 364 20.59 -1.77 -0.57
C ALA A 364 19.24 -1.77 0.17
N GLN A 365 18.55 -2.91 0.20
CA GLN A 365 17.35 -3.09 1.02
C GLN A 365 17.69 -3.06 2.51
N LEU A 366 18.81 -3.67 2.93
CA LEU A 366 19.31 -3.57 4.31
C LEU A 366 19.66 -2.13 4.69
N ASP A 367 20.34 -1.38 3.81
CA ASP A 367 20.59 0.05 4.01
C ASP A 367 19.29 0.82 4.26
N ALA A 368 18.23 0.53 3.50
CA ALA A 368 16.93 1.16 3.67
C ALA A 368 16.28 0.82 5.03
N VAL A 369 16.34 -0.44 5.47
CA VAL A 369 15.82 -0.87 6.79
C VAL A 369 16.59 -0.18 7.91
N GLU A 370 17.92 -0.15 7.84
CA GLU A 370 18.78 0.50 8.82
C GLU A 370 18.52 2.01 8.87
N ALA A 371 18.39 2.67 7.71
CA ALA A 371 18.08 4.10 7.62
C ALA A 371 16.73 4.42 8.29
N VAL A 372 15.68 3.63 8.06
CA VAL A 372 14.37 3.83 8.71
C VAL A 372 14.44 3.57 10.22
N SER A 373 15.27 2.62 10.66
CA SER A 373 15.40 2.28 12.08
C SER A 373 15.86 3.47 12.94
N THR A 374 16.64 4.40 12.34
CA THR A 374 17.12 5.65 12.98
C THR A 374 15.98 6.56 13.46
N GLY A 375 14.77 6.40 12.92
CA GLY A 375 13.62 7.26 13.19
C GLY A 375 13.59 8.54 12.37
N ALA A 376 14.48 8.68 11.37
CA ALA A 376 14.48 9.79 10.45
C ALA A 376 13.28 9.74 9.48
N SER A 377 12.79 10.92 9.09
CA SER A 377 11.83 11.07 7.98
C SER A 377 12.62 11.10 6.68
N LEU A 378 12.38 10.12 5.81
CA LEU A 378 13.21 9.90 4.62
C LEU A 378 12.36 9.50 3.41
N LEU A 379 12.90 9.79 2.23
CA LEU A 379 12.35 9.38 0.95
C LEU A 379 13.22 8.23 0.41
N LEU A 380 12.63 7.06 0.22
CA LEU A 380 13.28 5.94 -0.45
C LEU A 380 12.89 5.97 -1.93
N ASP A 381 13.88 6.20 -2.79
CA ASP A 381 13.69 6.09 -4.23
C ASP A 381 13.88 4.63 -4.65
N ALA A 382 12.86 4.06 -5.29
CA ALA A 382 12.85 2.67 -5.74
C ALA A 382 12.82 2.63 -7.28
N PRO A 383 13.99 2.42 -7.93
CA PRO A 383 14.07 2.30 -9.38
C PRO A 383 13.18 1.17 -9.94
N PRO A 384 12.75 1.25 -11.21
CA PRO A 384 12.00 0.18 -11.84
C PRO A 384 12.72 -1.18 -11.73
N GLY A 385 12.01 -2.18 -11.23
CA GLY A 385 12.56 -3.52 -10.99
C GLY A 385 13.03 -3.77 -9.55
N SER A 386 13.00 -2.76 -8.68
CA SER A 386 13.24 -2.93 -7.23
C SER A 386 12.09 -3.68 -6.58
N ASP A 387 12.40 -4.51 -5.57
CA ASP A 387 11.38 -5.19 -4.78
C ASP A 387 10.86 -4.29 -3.66
N VAL A 388 9.92 -3.41 -4.01
CA VAL A 388 9.31 -2.47 -3.05
C VAL A 388 8.53 -3.20 -1.96
N VAL A 389 7.86 -4.30 -2.30
CA VAL A 389 6.97 -5.02 -1.40
C VAL A 389 7.77 -5.67 -0.28
N ASP A 390 8.83 -6.41 -0.63
CA ASP A 390 9.68 -7.09 0.37
C ASP A 390 10.50 -6.09 1.17
N THR A 391 10.95 -4.99 0.57
CA THR A 391 11.63 -3.90 1.30
C THR A 391 10.71 -3.28 2.36
N LEU A 392 9.45 -2.99 2.01
CA LEU A 392 8.47 -2.47 2.96
C LEU A 392 8.15 -3.49 4.04
N ALA A 393 7.97 -4.77 3.70
CA ALA A 393 7.74 -5.83 4.67
C ALA A 393 8.89 -5.93 5.68
N ALA A 394 10.14 -5.83 5.22
CA ALA A 394 11.33 -5.81 6.07
C ALA A 394 11.37 -4.60 7.01
N VAL A 395 11.09 -3.40 6.50
CA VAL A 395 11.02 -2.16 7.32
C VAL A 395 9.95 -2.29 8.41
N LEU A 396 8.75 -2.78 8.05
CA LEU A 396 7.64 -2.96 8.98
C LEU A 396 7.97 -4.01 10.04
N ALA A 397 8.58 -5.13 9.63
CA ALA A 397 9.01 -6.18 10.54
C ALA A 397 10.07 -5.69 11.53
N ASP A 398 11.07 -4.91 11.07
CA ASP A 398 12.11 -4.34 11.93
C ASP A 398 11.55 -3.36 12.97
N ALA A 399 10.64 -2.49 12.54
CA ALA A 399 9.97 -1.55 13.44
C ALA A 399 9.11 -2.30 14.48
N ALA A 400 8.39 -3.34 14.08
CA ALA A 400 7.62 -4.20 14.98
C ALA A 400 8.54 -4.96 15.96
N ALA A 401 9.66 -5.51 15.49
CA ALA A 401 10.67 -6.17 16.33
C ALA A 401 11.29 -5.19 17.35
N SER A 402 11.36 -3.91 17.00
CA SER A 402 11.80 -2.82 17.89
C SER A 402 10.69 -2.33 18.85
N GLY A 403 9.53 -2.99 18.87
CA GLY A 403 8.39 -2.65 19.74
C GLY A 403 7.58 -1.44 19.30
N ARG A 404 7.74 -0.96 18.05
CA ARG A 404 7.00 0.17 17.51
C ARG A 404 5.71 -0.31 16.82
N THR A 405 4.64 0.49 16.94
CA THR A 405 3.43 0.32 16.13
C THR A 405 3.58 1.08 14.83
N VAL A 406 3.32 0.43 13.69
CA VAL A 406 3.49 1.05 12.37
C VAL A 406 2.18 1.08 11.62
N LEU A 407 1.89 2.20 10.96
CA LEU A 407 0.79 2.36 10.03
C LEU A 407 1.36 2.54 8.63
N HIS A 408 1.06 1.60 7.74
CA HIS A 408 1.38 1.72 6.33
C HIS A 408 0.17 2.29 5.57
N VAL A 409 0.38 3.38 4.84
CA VAL A 409 -0.66 4.03 4.02
C VAL A 409 -0.27 3.88 2.55
N PRO A 410 -0.83 2.88 1.84
CA PRO A 410 -0.50 2.64 0.43
C PRO A 410 -1.26 3.62 -0.49
N ALA A 411 -0.72 3.83 -1.70
CA ALA A 411 -1.42 4.59 -2.74
C ALA A 411 -2.64 3.85 -3.29
N THR A 412 -2.58 2.52 -3.35
CA THR A 412 -3.71 1.67 -3.79
C THR A 412 -3.96 0.53 -2.81
N GLY A 413 -5.20 0.04 -2.76
CA GLY A 413 -5.52 -1.15 -1.96
C GLY A 413 -4.73 -2.39 -2.38
N ALA A 414 -4.38 -2.51 -3.67
CA ALA A 414 -3.59 -3.62 -4.18
C ALA A 414 -2.17 -3.63 -3.61
N ASP A 415 -1.51 -2.47 -3.55
CA ASP A 415 -0.16 -2.34 -2.97
C ASP A 415 -0.17 -2.66 -1.47
N GLY A 416 -1.19 -2.19 -0.74
CA GLY A 416 -1.38 -2.54 0.66
C GLY A 416 -1.54 -4.04 0.87
N HIS A 417 -2.35 -4.68 0.03
CA HIS A 417 -2.60 -6.12 0.12
C HIS A 417 -1.35 -6.94 -0.26
N ALA A 418 -0.53 -6.46 -1.20
CA ALA A 418 0.74 -7.08 -1.56
C ALA A 418 1.72 -7.09 -0.36
N VAL A 419 1.87 -5.96 0.34
CA VAL A 419 2.72 -5.88 1.54
C VAL A 419 2.17 -6.77 2.67
N ALA A 420 0.85 -6.76 2.90
CA ALA A 420 0.22 -7.62 3.90
C ALA A 420 0.34 -9.12 3.55
N GLN A 421 0.36 -9.47 2.27
CA GLN A 421 0.60 -10.83 1.78
C GLN A 421 2.06 -11.24 2.00
N ALA A 422 3.02 -10.39 1.66
CA ALA A 422 4.45 -10.67 1.88
C ALA A 422 4.75 -10.92 3.38
N LEU A 423 4.22 -10.10 4.28
CA LEU A 423 4.35 -10.33 5.72
C LEU A 423 3.71 -11.66 6.17
N ARG A 424 2.58 -12.06 5.58
CA ARG A 424 1.93 -13.36 5.86
C ARG A 424 2.78 -14.53 5.37
N GLU A 425 3.38 -14.41 4.19
CA GLU A 425 4.27 -15.44 3.62
C GLU A 425 5.53 -15.63 4.46
N GLN A 426 6.01 -14.56 5.11
CA GLN A 426 7.10 -14.60 6.10
C GLN A 426 6.66 -15.05 7.51
N GLY A 427 5.39 -15.45 7.69
CA GLY A 427 4.86 -15.92 8.98
C GLY A 427 4.54 -14.80 9.99
N LEU A 428 4.55 -13.54 9.57
CA LEU A 428 4.24 -12.37 10.41
C LEU A 428 2.77 -11.91 10.32
N GLY A 429 1.91 -12.76 9.75
CA GLY A 429 0.50 -12.43 9.53
C GLY A 429 -0.27 -12.02 10.79
N ASP A 430 0.06 -12.63 11.93
CA ASP A 430 -0.62 -12.36 13.21
C ASP A 430 -0.28 -10.97 13.80
N LEU A 431 0.79 -10.33 13.30
CA LEU A 431 1.20 -8.97 13.68
C LEU A 431 0.59 -7.90 12.75
N VAL A 432 -0.11 -8.30 11.69
CA VAL A 432 -0.64 -7.40 10.67
C VAL A 432 -2.14 -7.28 10.80
N VAL A 433 -2.63 -6.04 10.85
CA VAL A 433 -4.05 -5.73 10.72
C VAL A 433 -4.25 -5.03 9.37
N ASP A 434 -4.80 -5.77 8.41
CA ASP A 434 -5.13 -5.20 7.09
C ASP A 434 -6.41 -4.35 7.18
N LEU A 435 -6.25 -3.05 6.98
CA LEU A 435 -7.34 -2.06 6.96
C LEU A 435 -7.82 -1.73 5.55
N THR A 436 -7.19 -2.29 4.52
CA THR A 436 -7.56 -2.06 3.10
C THR A 436 -8.87 -2.75 2.72
N GLU A 437 -9.39 -3.64 3.58
CA GLU A 437 -10.70 -4.26 3.39
C GLU A 437 -11.86 -3.29 3.63
N ASP A 438 -12.39 -2.72 2.55
CA ASP A 438 -13.42 -1.69 2.67
C ASP A 438 -14.81 -2.24 3.05
N ALA A 439 -15.56 -1.41 3.79
CA ALA A 439 -16.86 -1.56 4.47
C ALA A 439 -16.89 -2.28 5.83
N GLY A 440 -16.00 -3.24 6.07
CA GLY A 440 -16.01 -4.10 7.27
C GLY A 440 -14.84 -3.90 8.22
N TRP A 441 -13.87 -3.05 7.88
CA TRP A 441 -12.56 -3.01 8.54
C TRP A 441 -12.65 -2.89 10.06
N ARG A 442 -13.64 -2.16 10.61
CA ARG A 442 -13.79 -2.00 12.08
C ARG A 442 -14.10 -3.32 12.78
N LEU A 443 -14.94 -4.15 12.18
CA LEU A 443 -15.29 -5.46 12.74
C LEU A 443 -14.12 -6.44 12.56
N HIS A 444 -13.50 -6.45 11.38
CA HIS A 444 -12.33 -7.29 11.10
C HIS A 444 -11.14 -6.92 11.98
N ALA A 445 -10.81 -5.64 12.10
CA ALA A 445 -9.74 -5.15 12.98
C ALA A 445 -9.97 -5.57 14.43
N ALA A 446 -11.18 -5.39 14.97
CA ALA A 446 -11.50 -5.82 16.33
C ALA A 446 -11.33 -7.34 16.52
N GLN A 447 -11.76 -8.15 15.56
CA GLN A 447 -11.61 -9.60 15.61
C GLN A 447 -10.16 -10.04 15.45
N SER A 448 -9.40 -9.42 14.55
CA SER A 448 -7.97 -9.69 14.33
C SER A 448 -7.18 -9.35 15.58
N ILE A 449 -7.37 -8.17 16.18
CA ILE A 449 -6.71 -7.80 17.44
C ILE A 449 -7.03 -8.81 18.55
N LYS A 450 -8.31 -9.22 18.68
CA LYS A 450 -8.71 -10.23 19.66
C LYS A 450 -8.00 -11.57 19.45
N ASN A 451 -7.87 -12.01 18.20
CA ASN A 451 -7.16 -13.24 17.86
C ASN A 451 -5.66 -13.12 18.15
N SER A 452 -5.03 -12.02 17.73
CA SER A 452 -3.59 -11.76 17.93
C SER A 452 -3.20 -11.68 19.41
N LEU A 453 -4.07 -11.16 20.29
CA LEU A 453 -3.84 -11.14 21.74
C LEU A 453 -3.77 -12.54 22.38
N GLY A 454 -4.28 -13.57 21.71
CA GLY A 454 -4.25 -14.95 22.16
C GLY A 454 -3.09 -15.78 21.60
N VAL A 455 -2.20 -15.19 20.80
CA VAL A 455 -1.08 -15.90 20.16
C VAL A 455 0.03 -16.16 21.19
N GLU A 456 0.41 -17.42 21.34
CA GLU A 456 1.59 -17.79 22.14
C GLU A 456 2.87 -17.59 21.31
N PRO A 457 3.92 -16.96 21.88
CA PRO A 457 5.20 -16.82 21.19
C PRO A 457 5.76 -18.19 20.78
N PRO A 458 6.28 -18.34 19.55
CA PRO A 458 6.84 -19.60 19.11
C PRO A 458 8.09 -19.97 19.91
N VAL A 459 8.29 -21.26 20.16
CA VAL A 459 9.54 -21.77 20.74
C VAL A 459 10.62 -21.76 19.67
N LEU A 460 11.69 -21.00 19.89
CA LEU A 460 12.79 -20.85 18.94
C LEU A 460 13.92 -21.85 19.22
N ASP A 461 14.42 -22.52 18.19
CA ASP A 461 15.67 -23.29 18.25
C ASP A 461 16.87 -22.34 18.13
N VAL A 462 17.26 -21.76 19.28
CA VAL A 462 18.39 -20.83 19.35
C VAL A 462 19.69 -21.46 18.84
N THR A 463 19.90 -22.75 19.09
CA THR A 463 21.12 -23.45 18.68
C THR A 463 21.18 -23.60 17.16
N GLY A 464 20.05 -24.00 16.55
CA GLY A 464 19.91 -24.07 15.10
C GLY A 464 20.11 -22.72 14.42
N ILE A 465 19.56 -21.64 14.99
CA ILE A 465 19.71 -20.28 14.45
C ILE A 465 21.17 -19.83 14.45
N LEU A 466 21.88 -20.03 15.57
CA LEU A 466 23.30 -19.66 15.66
C LEU A 466 24.16 -20.45 14.67
N GLY A 467 23.93 -21.76 14.54
CA GLY A 467 24.65 -22.60 13.58
C GLY A 467 24.35 -22.23 12.12
N LEU A 468 23.12 -21.79 11.82
CA LEU A 468 22.76 -21.30 10.48
C LEU A 468 23.51 -20.00 10.15
N ARG A 469 23.58 -19.05 11.10
CA ARG A 469 24.27 -17.77 10.94
C ARG A 469 25.78 -17.96 10.74
N GLU A 470 26.40 -18.82 11.53
CA GLU A 470 27.83 -19.16 11.39
C GLU A 470 28.11 -19.73 9.99
N ARG A 471 27.31 -20.70 9.55
CA ARG A 471 27.43 -21.28 8.21
C ARG A 471 27.22 -20.25 7.10
N LEU A 472 26.29 -19.31 7.26
CA LEU A 472 26.06 -18.24 6.28
C LEU A 472 27.27 -17.32 6.19
N GLY A 473 27.87 -16.94 7.32
CA GLY A 473 29.10 -16.18 7.39
C GLY A 473 30.26 -16.87 6.67
N GLU A 474 30.49 -18.16 6.95
CA GLU A 474 31.52 -18.96 6.27
C GLU A 474 31.34 -19.03 4.75
N VAL A 475 30.08 -19.20 4.30
CA VAL A 475 29.77 -19.27 2.87
C VAL A 475 30.00 -17.93 2.19
N ARG A 476 29.56 -16.82 2.80
CA ARG A 476 29.79 -15.46 2.30
C ARG A 476 31.28 -15.17 2.20
N GLU A 477 32.05 -15.40 3.27
CA GLU A 477 33.51 -15.18 3.28
C GLU A 477 34.21 -15.97 2.17
N ARG A 478 33.84 -17.24 1.96
CA ARG A 478 34.43 -18.06 0.91
C ARG A 478 34.10 -17.54 -0.50
N LEU A 479 32.86 -17.09 -0.72
CA LEU A 479 32.44 -16.53 -2.02
C LEU A 479 33.12 -15.19 -2.30
N THR A 480 33.13 -14.29 -1.31
CA THR A 480 33.79 -12.99 -1.41
C THR A 480 35.28 -13.15 -1.65
N SER A 481 35.97 -14.00 -0.87
CA SER A 481 37.39 -14.30 -1.08
C SER A 481 37.69 -14.87 -2.47
N SER A 482 36.81 -15.73 -2.99
CA SER A 482 36.96 -16.28 -4.35
C SER A 482 36.79 -15.21 -5.42
N LEU A 483 35.80 -14.33 -5.27
CA LEU A 483 35.55 -13.20 -6.18
C LEU A 483 36.70 -12.19 -6.14
N GLU A 484 37.17 -11.82 -4.95
CA GLU A 484 38.33 -10.96 -4.78
C GLU A 484 39.56 -11.57 -5.44
N ALA A 485 39.88 -12.83 -5.14
CA ALA A 485 41.03 -13.52 -5.72
C ALA A 485 41.00 -13.56 -7.26
N LEU A 486 39.81 -13.58 -7.87
CA LEU A 486 39.66 -13.53 -9.32
C LEU A 486 40.04 -12.15 -9.89
N HIS A 487 39.71 -11.07 -9.17
CA HIS A 487 39.90 -9.68 -9.60
C HIS A 487 41.19 -9.02 -9.09
N VAL A 488 41.88 -9.60 -8.09
CA VAL A 488 43.17 -9.06 -7.62
C VAL A 488 44.19 -9.08 -8.78
N PRO A 489 44.77 -7.92 -9.14
CA PRO A 489 45.87 -7.85 -10.10
C PRO A 489 47.11 -8.57 -9.54
N ARG A 490 47.66 -9.49 -10.32
CA ARG A 490 48.80 -10.31 -9.90
C ARG A 490 50.11 -9.73 -10.41
N GLN A 491 51.04 -9.50 -9.49
CA GLN A 491 52.41 -9.13 -9.83
C GLN A 491 53.21 -10.36 -10.29
N PRO A 492 54.12 -10.21 -11.27
CA PRO A 492 54.58 -8.95 -11.88
C PRO A 492 53.76 -8.46 -13.09
N TRP A 493 52.71 -9.19 -13.50
CA TRP A 493 52.00 -8.92 -14.76
C TRP A 493 51.02 -7.75 -14.71
N GLY A 494 50.61 -7.31 -13.52
CA GLY A 494 49.66 -6.21 -13.35
C GLY A 494 48.24 -6.53 -13.83
N VAL A 495 47.94 -7.79 -14.14
CA VAL A 495 46.62 -8.24 -14.63
C VAL A 495 45.97 -9.22 -13.65
N SER A 496 44.65 -9.17 -13.56
CA SER A 496 43.85 -10.10 -12.79
C SER A 496 43.57 -11.40 -13.56
N ALA A 497 43.16 -12.44 -12.86
CA ALA A 497 42.74 -13.69 -13.51
C ALA A 497 41.45 -13.47 -14.32
N TYR A 498 40.56 -12.59 -13.86
CA TYR A 498 39.38 -12.16 -14.60
C TYR A 498 39.74 -11.56 -15.97
N GLU A 499 40.62 -10.56 -16.00
CA GLU A 499 41.04 -9.89 -17.24
C GLU A 499 41.74 -10.86 -18.20
N ALA A 500 42.58 -11.76 -17.68
CA ALA A 500 43.22 -12.79 -18.50
C ALA A 500 42.21 -13.74 -19.16
N LEU A 501 41.17 -14.15 -18.43
CA LEU A 501 40.09 -14.97 -18.96
C LEU A 501 39.23 -14.21 -19.99
N GLN A 502 38.96 -12.92 -19.74
CA GLN A 502 38.23 -12.06 -20.68
C GLN A 502 38.99 -11.93 -22.00
N HIS A 503 40.28 -11.61 -21.96
CA HIS A 503 41.10 -11.56 -23.17
C HIS A 503 41.20 -12.91 -23.88
N LEU A 504 41.29 -14.02 -23.14
CA LEU A 504 41.27 -15.36 -23.74
C LEU A 504 39.93 -15.64 -24.44
N ALA A 505 38.80 -15.24 -23.85
CA ALA A 505 37.49 -15.34 -24.47
C ALA A 505 37.40 -14.49 -25.75
N GLU A 506 37.93 -13.27 -25.73
CA GLU A 506 38.02 -12.39 -26.91
C GLU A 506 38.86 -13.03 -28.04
N PHE A 507 40.04 -13.57 -27.71
CA PHE A 507 40.93 -14.23 -28.68
C PHE A 507 40.32 -15.52 -29.28
N THR A 508 39.51 -16.25 -28.51
CA THR A 508 38.89 -17.50 -28.98
C THR A 508 37.61 -17.27 -29.80
N THR A 509 36.89 -16.18 -29.55
CA THR A 509 35.66 -15.81 -30.25
C THR A 509 35.89 -14.92 -31.47
N GLY A 510 37.01 -14.20 -31.54
CA GLY A 510 37.38 -13.32 -32.65
C GLY A 510 37.65 -14.03 -34.00
N ARG A 511 37.55 -13.26 -35.11
CA ARG A 511 37.81 -13.74 -36.48
C ARG A 511 39.29 -14.09 -36.75
N SER A 512 40.22 -13.46 -36.04
CA SER A 512 41.66 -13.74 -36.12
C SER A 512 42.09 -14.67 -34.98
N ARG A 513 42.02 -15.98 -35.23
CA ARG A 513 42.44 -17.00 -34.25
C ARG A 513 43.95 -17.17 -34.27
N SER A 514 44.68 -16.36 -33.50
CA SER A 514 46.09 -16.59 -33.24
C SER A 514 46.25 -17.85 -32.37
N ARG A 515 46.77 -18.93 -32.95
CA ARG A 515 47.06 -20.18 -32.23
C ARG A 515 48.57 -20.32 -32.09
N THR A 516 49.06 -20.35 -30.86
CA THR A 516 50.45 -20.70 -30.57
C THR A 516 50.53 -22.07 -29.92
N GLY A 517 51.47 -22.91 -30.38
CA GLY A 517 51.83 -24.15 -29.70
C GLY A 517 53.02 -23.97 -28.74
N ALA A 518 53.56 -22.76 -28.64
CA ALA A 518 54.68 -22.46 -27.77
C ALA A 518 54.22 -22.56 -26.31
N ARG A 519 54.93 -23.38 -25.54
CA ARG A 519 54.78 -23.44 -24.09
C ARG A 519 55.80 -22.50 -23.48
N VAL A 520 55.34 -21.57 -22.66
CA VAL A 520 56.22 -20.74 -21.83
C VAL A 520 56.44 -21.48 -20.53
N GLU A 521 57.69 -21.79 -20.23
CA GLU A 521 58.07 -22.49 -19.00
C GLU A 521 57.82 -21.63 -17.76
N TRP A 522 57.48 -22.30 -16.66
CA TRP A 522 57.36 -21.67 -15.35
C TRP A 522 58.70 -21.01 -14.96
N GLY A 523 58.67 -19.75 -14.53
CA GLY A 523 59.86 -18.92 -14.27
C GLY A 523 60.32 -18.00 -15.43
N MET A 524 59.96 -18.31 -16.68
CA MET A 524 60.12 -17.35 -17.79
C MET A 524 58.89 -16.45 -17.96
N LEU A 525 57.72 -16.94 -17.54
CA LEU A 525 56.48 -16.18 -17.54
C LEU A 525 56.57 -14.92 -16.66
N GLU A 526 57.27 -15.01 -15.52
CA GLU A 526 57.48 -13.89 -14.59
C GLU A 526 58.30 -12.75 -15.20
N ARG A 527 59.03 -13.01 -16.30
CA ARG A 527 59.80 -12.01 -17.06
C ARG A 527 58.99 -11.34 -18.17
N LEU A 528 57.71 -11.69 -18.32
CA LEU A 528 56.77 -11.04 -19.23
C LEU A 528 55.92 -10.03 -18.46
N ASP A 529 56.58 -9.22 -17.63
CA ASP A 529 56.03 -7.98 -17.11
C ASP A 529 55.89 -6.94 -18.24
N GLU A 530 55.48 -5.72 -17.91
CA GLU A 530 55.24 -4.68 -18.91
C GLU A 530 56.50 -4.38 -19.76
N GLU A 531 57.68 -4.33 -19.13
CA GLU A 531 58.96 -4.11 -19.82
C GLU A 531 59.35 -5.32 -20.68
N GLY A 532 59.22 -6.53 -20.16
CA GLY A 532 59.47 -7.77 -20.90
C GLY A 532 58.53 -7.95 -22.09
N LEU A 533 57.27 -7.54 -21.96
CA LEU A 533 56.28 -7.58 -23.04
C LEU A 533 56.64 -6.59 -24.16
N ASP A 534 57.09 -5.38 -23.84
CA ASP A 534 57.54 -4.40 -24.83
C ASP A 534 58.80 -4.87 -25.56
N GLN A 535 59.74 -5.46 -24.82
CA GLN A 535 60.92 -6.08 -25.41
C GLN A 535 60.55 -7.24 -26.34
N ALA A 536 59.64 -8.12 -25.92
CA ALA A 536 59.16 -9.24 -26.73
C ALA A 536 58.44 -8.75 -28.00
N ARG A 537 57.61 -7.73 -27.89
CA ARG A 537 56.93 -7.08 -29.03
C ARG A 537 57.94 -6.50 -30.02
N THR A 538 58.97 -5.83 -29.52
CA THR A 538 60.07 -5.30 -30.33
C THR A 538 60.82 -6.41 -31.07
N LEU A 539 61.14 -7.51 -30.38
CA LEU A 539 61.82 -8.66 -30.97
C LEU A 539 60.95 -9.36 -32.02
N LEU A 540 59.65 -9.52 -31.79
CA LEU A 540 58.72 -10.12 -32.75
C LEU A 540 58.53 -9.24 -34.00
N HIS A 541 58.40 -7.92 -33.84
CA HIS A 541 58.36 -7.01 -34.98
C HIS A 541 59.66 -7.04 -35.78
N ARG A 542 60.81 -7.08 -35.10
CA ARG A 542 62.12 -7.23 -35.75
C ARG A 542 62.23 -8.56 -36.49
N ALA A 543 61.80 -9.66 -35.88
CA ALA A 543 61.81 -10.98 -36.51
C ALA A 543 60.89 -11.04 -37.75
N HIS A 544 59.72 -10.39 -37.68
CA HIS A 544 58.83 -10.24 -38.82
C HIS A 544 59.46 -9.42 -39.95
N ALA A 545 60.07 -8.27 -39.63
CA ALA A 545 60.74 -7.41 -40.60
C ALA A 545 61.95 -8.08 -41.28
N LEU A 546 62.61 -9.00 -40.58
CA LEU A 546 63.70 -9.83 -41.10
C LEU A 546 63.21 -11.11 -41.81
N GLU A 547 61.89 -11.27 -42.00
CA GLU A 547 61.26 -12.46 -42.60
C GLU A 547 61.62 -13.79 -41.91
N LEU A 548 61.96 -13.77 -40.62
CA LEU A 548 62.30 -14.99 -39.85
C LEU A 548 61.07 -15.86 -39.55
N LEU A 549 59.87 -15.33 -39.79
CA LEU A 549 58.58 -15.98 -39.50
C LEU A 549 57.90 -16.52 -40.77
N THR A 550 58.54 -16.44 -41.95
CA THR A 550 58.03 -17.04 -43.18
C THR A 550 58.44 -18.52 -43.30
N PRO A 551 57.62 -19.39 -43.92
CA PRO A 551 57.95 -20.82 -44.05
C PRO A 551 59.24 -21.10 -44.83
N SER A 552 59.64 -20.18 -45.72
CA SER A 552 60.83 -20.28 -46.56
C SER A 552 62.14 -20.20 -45.77
N THR A 553 62.19 -19.35 -44.75
CA THR A 553 63.36 -19.24 -43.84
C THR A 553 63.43 -20.42 -42.89
N ALA A 554 62.29 -21.04 -42.53
CA ALA A 554 62.25 -22.26 -41.72
C ALA A 554 62.95 -23.45 -42.40
N SER A 555 62.86 -23.55 -43.73
CA SER A 555 63.54 -24.57 -44.55
C SER A 555 64.98 -24.23 -44.95
N SER A 556 65.50 -23.09 -44.52
CA SER A 556 66.87 -22.67 -44.85
C SER A 556 67.89 -23.59 -44.17
N ALA A 557 68.91 -24.01 -44.91
CA ALA A 557 70.02 -24.82 -44.38
C ALA A 557 70.83 -24.10 -43.28
N TRP A 558 70.62 -22.79 -43.12
CA TRP A 558 71.25 -21.94 -42.10
C TRP A 558 70.39 -21.74 -40.85
N ASN A 559 69.17 -22.28 -40.83
CA ASN A 559 68.27 -22.15 -39.70
C ASN A 559 68.76 -22.98 -38.50
N GLY A 560 69.01 -22.33 -37.36
CA GLY A 560 69.57 -22.97 -36.15
C GLY A 560 71.10 -22.98 -36.07
N VAL A 561 71.82 -22.36 -37.01
CA VAL A 561 73.27 -22.18 -36.90
C VAL A 561 73.58 -21.10 -35.85
N THR A 562 74.21 -21.51 -34.75
CA THR A 562 74.75 -20.59 -33.75
C THR A 562 76.03 -19.97 -34.31
N VAL A 563 75.93 -18.74 -34.79
CA VAL A 563 77.12 -17.94 -35.10
C VAL A 563 77.63 -17.40 -33.77
N ALA A 564 78.77 -17.92 -33.32
CA ALA A 564 79.51 -17.30 -32.24
C ALA A 564 80.05 -15.96 -32.74
N ASP A 565 79.85 -14.89 -31.97
CA ASP A 565 80.45 -13.58 -32.24
C ASP A 565 81.98 -13.65 -32.36
#